data_AF-A0A520ILI9-F1
#
_entry.id   AF-A0A520ILI9-F1
#
_cell.length_a   1.000
_cell.length_b   1.000
_cell.length_c   1.000
_cell.angle_alpha   90.00
_cell.angle_beta   90.00
_cell.angle_gamma   90.00
#
_symmetry.space_group_name_H-M   'P 1'
#
loop_
_entity.id
_entity.type
_entity.pdbx_description
1 polymer ?
#
loop_
_entity_poly.entity_id
_entity_poly.type
_entity_poly.pdbx_seq_one_letter_code
_entity_poly.pdbx_strand_id
1 'polypeptide(L)'
;MLDPKTKHLYESLFVLAKCSKAIASCWELLNTNPSFTNHRPELGVILFNNISLESAIYFEEFDNHTKKIKPPYSEGLEQIKEIVLPIRQKINKWTGLKKFRNHFIAHPWRDKYKDFEFKVPDYLEYQVPRNYLEVYLLVIYMEYINSLVCAEFRDCIEPMNKYMWSIVPASPPANEYSTLNAEQLTMVTEVNEKCKALGKMYRLNVYLFDEPLGG
;
A
#
# COMPACT_ATOMS: atom_id res chain seq x y z
N MET A 1 5.57 -6.13 28.71
CA MET A 1 5.49 -6.91 27.45
C MET A 1 4.04 -7.34 27.29
N LEU A 2 3.39 -7.04 26.16
CA LEU A 2 2.03 -7.50 25.90
C LEU A 2 2.01 -9.03 25.84
N ASP A 3 0.93 -9.65 26.35
CA ASP A 3 0.79 -11.09 26.22
C ASP A 3 0.71 -11.48 24.72
N PRO A 4 1.26 -12.64 24.33
CA PRO A 4 1.31 -13.02 22.92
C PRO A 4 -0.05 -13.11 22.21
N LYS A 5 -1.14 -13.35 22.95
CA LYS A 5 -2.48 -13.51 22.37
C LYS A 5 -3.06 -12.15 22.00
N THR A 6 -2.96 -11.18 22.90
CA THR A 6 -3.38 -9.80 22.67
C THR A 6 -2.50 -9.12 21.62
N LYS A 7 -1.20 -9.45 21.59
CA LYS A 7 -0.28 -8.98 20.55
C LYS A 7 -0.80 -9.29 19.14
N HIS A 8 -1.12 -10.55 18.85
CA HIS A 8 -1.60 -10.93 17.52
C HIS A 8 -2.93 -10.27 17.14
N LEU A 9 -3.84 -10.10 18.09
CA LEU A 9 -5.06 -9.33 17.85
C LEU A 9 -4.72 -7.90 17.44
N TYR A 10 -3.87 -7.21 18.19
CA TYR A 10 -3.54 -5.80 17.92
C TYR A 10 -2.83 -5.62 16.59
N GLU A 11 -1.89 -6.50 16.24
CA GLU A 11 -1.22 -6.49 14.93
C GLU A 11 -2.25 -6.66 13.80
N SER A 12 -3.17 -7.63 13.91
CA SER A 12 -4.20 -7.86 12.89
C SER A 12 -5.19 -6.70 12.78
N LEU A 13 -5.71 -6.19 13.91
CA LEU A 13 -6.64 -5.05 13.91
C LEU A 13 -5.99 -3.80 13.29
N PHE A 14 -4.70 -3.58 13.56
CA PHE A 14 -3.96 -2.47 12.98
C PHE A 14 -3.85 -2.59 11.45
N VAL A 15 -3.51 -3.79 10.95
CA VAL A 15 -3.43 -4.03 9.50
C VAL A 15 -4.80 -3.82 8.85
N LEU A 16 -5.88 -4.36 9.42
CA LEU A 16 -7.24 -4.17 8.91
C LEU A 16 -7.63 -2.69 8.87
N ALA A 17 -7.38 -1.95 9.96
CA ALA A 17 -7.66 -0.52 10.04
C ALA A 17 -6.83 0.29 9.04
N LYS A 18 -5.55 -0.03 8.87
CA LYS A 18 -4.65 0.62 7.91
C LYS A 18 -5.13 0.41 6.48
N CYS A 19 -5.45 -0.82 6.09
CA CYS A 19 -6.00 -1.12 4.77
C CYS A 19 -7.33 -0.40 4.53
N SER A 20 -8.26 -0.43 5.50
CA SER A 20 -9.54 0.27 5.40
C SER A 20 -9.37 1.77 5.21
N LYS A 21 -8.48 2.41 5.98
CA LYS A 21 -8.17 3.84 5.84
C LYS A 21 -7.53 4.17 4.49
N ALA A 22 -6.62 3.34 4.00
CA ALA A 22 -5.99 3.53 2.69
C ALA A 22 -7.02 3.46 1.56
N ILE A 23 -7.94 2.49 1.61
CA ILE A 23 -9.04 2.33 0.66
C ILE A 23 -9.96 3.55 0.69
N ALA A 24 -10.39 3.98 1.89
CA ALA A 24 -11.25 5.16 2.04
C ALA A 24 -10.58 6.42 1.47
N SER A 25 -9.28 6.61 1.73
CA SER A 25 -8.52 7.76 1.20
C SER A 25 -8.41 7.71 -0.33
N CYS A 26 -8.16 6.54 -0.92
CA CYS A 26 -8.11 6.38 -2.37
C CYS A 26 -9.49 6.64 -2.99
N TRP A 27 -10.56 6.16 -2.36
CA TRP A 27 -11.94 6.35 -2.79
C TRP A 27 -12.37 7.82 -2.72
N GLU A 28 -12.02 8.52 -1.65
CA GLU A 28 -12.27 9.95 -1.50
C GLU A 28 -11.56 10.75 -2.58
N LEU A 29 -10.27 10.46 -2.84
CA LEU A 29 -9.51 11.12 -3.90
C LEU A 29 -10.14 10.89 -5.28
N LEU A 30 -10.60 9.67 -5.57
CA LEU A 30 -11.29 9.32 -6.81
C LEU A 30 -12.56 10.16 -7.03
N ASN A 31 -13.32 10.40 -5.96
CA ASN A 31 -14.62 11.07 -6.04
C ASN A 31 -14.53 12.59 -6.00
N THR A 32 -13.51 13.13 -5.36
CA THR A 32 -13.33 14.58 -5.18
C THR A 32 -12.58 15.24 -6.32
N ASN A 33 -12.04 14.47 -7.27
CA ASN A 33 -11.26 14.99 -8.39
C ASN A 33 -11.88 14.61 -9.76
N PRO A 34 -12.68 15.52 -10.36
CA PRO A 34 -13.26 15.33 -11.70
C PRO A 34 -12.22 15.15 -12.80
N SER A 35 -10.95 15.53 -12.56
CA SER A 35 -9.86 15.35 -13.51
C SER A 35 -9.50 13.89 -13.74
N PHE A 36 -9.83 12.98 -12.82
CA PHE A 36 -9.54 11.54 -12.99
C PHE A 36 -10.46 10.86 -13.99
N THR A 37 -11.61 11.46 -14.31
CA THR A 37 -12.51 10.99 -15.37
C THR A 37 -12.25 11.68 -16.71
N ASN A 38 -11.70 12.91 -16.71
CA ASN A 38 -11.65 13.75 -17.93
C ASN A 38 -10.25 14.13 -18.44
N HIS A 39 -9.20 14.19 -17.59
CA HIS A 39 -7.90 14.76 -17.99
C HIS A 39 -6.66 13.95 -17.54
N ARG A 40 -6.78 13.06 -16.55
CA ARG A 40 -5.70 12.17 -16.07
C ARG A 40 -6.23 10.77 -15.72
N PRO A 41 -6.67 9.98 -16.71
CA PRO A 41 -7.18 8.63 -16.48
C PRO A 41 -6.16 7.72 -15.77
N GLU A 42 -4.86 7.92 -16.05
CA GLU A 42 -3.73 7.20 -15.43
C GLU A 42 -3.79 7.19 -13.89
N LEU A 43 -4.12 8.34 -13.28
CA LEU A 43 -4.17 8.49 -11.83
C LEU A 43 -5.40 7.79 -11.24
N GLY A 44 -6.53 7.81 -11.94
CA GLY A 44 -7.71 7.04 -11.55
C GLY A 44 -7.43 5.53 -11.55
N VAL A 45 -6.70 5.05 -12.56
CA VAL A 45 -6.25 3.65 -12.65
C VAL A 45 -5.32 3.28 -11.48
N ILE A 46 -4.39 4.15 -11.11
CA ILE A 46 -3.51 3.95 -9.94
C ILE A 46 -4.33 3.80 -8.65
N LEU A 47 -5.31 4.69 -8.44
CA LEU A 47 -6.16 4.65 -7.25
C LEU A 47 -7.05 3.38 -7.24
N PHE A 48 -7.59 2.96 -8.38
CA PHE A 48 -8.31 1.67 -8.50
C PHE A 48 -7.43 0.47 -8.16
N ASN A 49 -6.17 0.49 -8.60
CA ASN A 49 -5.22 -0.56 -8.27
C ASN A 49 -4.92 -0.58 -6.78
N ASN A 50 -4.64 0.58 -6.19
CA ASN A 50 -4.37 0.67 -4.75
C ASN A 50 -5.53 0.16 -3.92
N ILE A 51 -6.78 0.47 -4.30
CA ILE A 51 -7.97 -0.11 -3.66
C ILE A 51 -7.91 -1.64 -3.75
N SER A 52 -7.70 -2.19 -4.95
CA SER A 52 -7.65 -3.65 -5.16
C SER A 52 -6.51 -4.33 -4.38
N LEU A 53 -5.34 -3.68 -4.30
CA LEU A 53 -4.17 -4.18 -3.56
C LEU A 53 -4.44 -4.21 -2.06
N GLU A 54 -4.93 -3.10 -1.49
CA GLU A 54 -5.26 -2.99 -0.08
C GLU A 54 -6.43 -3.92 0.29
N SER A 55 -7.40 -4.12 -0.59
CA SER A 55 -8.48 -5.11 -0.42
C SER A 55 -7.92 -6.54 -0.32
N ALA A 56 -6.96 -6.89 -1.17
CA ALA A 56 -6.33 -8.20 -1.14
C ALA A 56 -5.56 -8.44 0.17
N ILE A 57 -4.87 -7.42 0.69
CA ILE A 57 -4.17 -7.48 1.98
C ILE A 57 -5.19 -7.61 3.12
N TYR A 58 -6.23 -6.79 3.13
CA TYR A 58 -7.28 -6.84 4.14
C TYR A 58 -7.91 -8.23 4.25
N PHE A 59 -8.30 -8.84 3.13
CA PHE A 59 -8.92 -10.17 3.17
C PHE A 59 -7.95 -11.28 3.56
N GLU A 60 -6.68 -11.19 3.17
CA GLU A 60 -5.68 -12.15 3.63
C GLU A 60 -5.43 -12.05 5.14
N GLU A 61 -5.42 -10.83 5.69
CA GLU A 61 -5.35 -10.62 7.13
C GLU A 61 -6.59 -11.20 7.81
N PHE A 62 -7.78 -10.77 7.38
CA PHE A 62 -9.07 -11.15 7.95
C PHE A 62 -9.35 -12.65 7.92
N ASP A 63 -9.01 -13.34 6.84
CA ASP A 63 -9.30 -14.77 6.68
C ASP A 63 -8.23 -15.69 7.30
N ASN A 64 -6.95 -15.30 7.22
CA ASN A 64 -5.84 -16.22 7.51
C ASN A 64 -5.03 -15.85 8.74
N HIS A 65 -4.77 -14.57 8.96
CA HIS A 65 -3.91 -14.15 10.07
C HIS A 65 -4.67 -14.07 11.37
N THR A 66 -5.94 -13.70 11.31
CA THR A 66 -6.84 -13.70 12.46
C THR A 66 -7.05 -15.10 13.08
N LYS A 67 -6.79 -16.20 12.34
CA LYS A 67 -6.81 -17.58 12.88
C LYS A 67 -5.77 -17.81 13.99
N LYS A 68 -4.76 -16.96 14.08
CA LYS A 68 -3.74 -17.01 15.15
C LYS A 68 -4.26 -16.40 16.46
N ILE A 69 -5.35 -15.64 16.42
CA ILE A 69 -5.99 -15.04 17.60
C ILE A 69 -6.56 -16.19 18.45
N LYS A 70 -6.29 -16.11 19.76
CA LYS A 70 -6.68 -17.12 20.75
C LYS A 70 -7.71 -16.54 21.72
N PRO A 71 -8.37 -17.38 22.53
CA PRO A 71 -9.26 -16.90 23.57
C PRO A 71 -8.59 -15.83 24.45
N PRO A 72 -9.32 -14.76 24.84
CA PRO A 72 -10.78 -14.64 24.75
C PRO A 72 -11.33 -14.11 23.41
N TYR A 73 -10.49 -13.60 22.51
CA TYR A 73 -10.96 -12.81 21.34
C TYR A 73 -11.35 -13.64 20.11
N SER A 74 -10.99 -14.92 20.09
CA SER A 74 -11.24 -15.78 18.93
C SER A 74 -12.72 -16.00 18.65
N GLU A 75 -13.57 -15.97 19.69
CA GLU A 75 -15.02 -16.20 19.53
C GLU A 75 -15.70 -15.06 18.78
N GLY A 76 -15.50 -13.81 19.21
CA GLY A 76 -16.06 -12.62 18.54
C GLY A 76 -15.64 -12.50 17.08
N LEU A 77 -14.40 -12.89 16.76
CA LEU A 77 -13.91 -12.92 15.39
C LEU A 77 -14.66 -13.96 14.53
N GLU A 78 -14.86 -15.18 15.02
CA GLU A 78 -15.57 -16.21 14.27
C GLU A 78 -17.05 -15.84 14.09
N GLN A 79 -17.66 -15.20 15.09
CA GLN A 79 -19.00 -14.62 14.96
C GLN A 79 -19.05 -13.54 13.88
N ILE A 80 -18.09 -12.62 13.81
CA ILE A 80 -18.03 -11.63 12.73
C ILE A 80 -17.92 -12.33 11.38
N LYS A 81 -17.05 -13.34 11.23
CA LYS A 81 -16.89 -14.08 9.96
C LYS A 81 -18.19 -14.72 9.50
N GLU A 82 -18.98 -15.25 10.43
CA GLU A 82 -20.30 -15.79 10.14
C GLU A 82 -21.28 -14.68 9.73
N ILE A 83 -21.37 -13.59 10.49
CA ILE A 83 -22.25 -12.44 10.21
C ILE A 83 -21.97 -11.84 8.83
N VAL A 84 -20.69 -11.70 8.45
CA VAL A 84 -20.31 -11.08 7.19
C VAL A 84 -20.31 -12.04 6.00
N LEU A 85 -20.65 -13.31 6.20
CA LEU A 85 -20.65 -14.32 5.14
C LEU A 85 -21.45 -13.90 3.89
N PRO A 86 -22.65 -13.29 3.99
CA PRO A 86 -23.38 -12.81 2.82
C PRO A 86 -22.62 -11.71 2.04
N ILE A 87 -21.91 -10.83 2.77
CA ILE A 87 -21.07 -9.77 2.16
C ILE A 87 -19.86 -10.41 1.47
N ARG A 88 -19.22 -11.39 2.11
CA ARG A 88 -18.10 -12.16 1.53
C ARG A 88 -18.51 -12.87 0.24
N GLN A 89 -19.70 -13.46 0.19
CA GLN A 89 -20.21 -14.08 -1.04
C GLN A 89 -20.33 -13.08 -2.20
N LYS A 90 -20.71 -11.82 -1.94
CA LYS A 90 -20.72 -10.76 -2.96
C LYS A 90 -19.33 -10.34 -3.42
N ILE A 91 -18.35 -10.35 -2.52
CA ILE A 91 -16.95 -10.05 -2.83
C ILE A 91 -16.28 -11.19 -3.60
N ASN A 92 -16.66 -12.45 -3.33
CA ASN A 92 -16.03 -13.64 -3.91
C ASN A 92 -16.12 -13.74 -5.44
N LYS A 93 -16.89 -12.88 -6.11
CA LYS A 93 -16.81 -12.74 -7.58
C LYS A 93 -15.46 -12.19 -8.04
N TRP A 94 -14.72 -11.48 -7.19
CA TRP A 94 -13.38 -10.95 -7.46
C TRP A 94 -12.29 -11.88 -6.93
N THR A 95 -12.29 -13.13 -7.40
CA THR A 95 -11.35 -14.18 -6.97
C THR A 95 -9.88 -13.86 -7.32
N GLY A 96 -9.66 -12.92 -8.23
CA GLY A 96 -8.35 -12.53 -8.74
C GLY A 96 -7.55 -11.60 -7.85
N LEU A 97 -8.16 -11.00 -6.80
CA LEU A 97 -7.51 -9.95 -5.97
C LEU A 97 -6.13 -10.38 -5.43
N LYS A 98 -6.01 -11.59 -4.88
CA LYS A 98 -4.73 -12.09 -4.35
C LYS A 98 -3.69 -12.31 -5.45
N LYS A 99 -4.09 -12.89 -6.59
CA LYS A 99 -3.19 -13.12 -7.73
C LYS A 99 -2.73 -11.79 -8.33
N PHE A 100 -3.65 -10.84 -8.47
CA PHE A 100 -3.39 -9.49 -8.93
C PHE A 100 -2.35 -8.79 -8.05
N ARG A 101 -2.56 -8.78 -6.73
CA ARG A 101 -1.58 -8.24 -5.78
C ARG A 101 -0.22 -8.92 -5.88
N ASN A 102 -0.20 -10.24 -5.91
CA ASN A 102 1.07 -10.98 -6.01
C ASN A 102 1.82 -10.67 -7.31
N HIS A 103 1.11 -10.54 -8.43
CA HIS A 103 1.70 -10.11 -9.70
C HIS A 103 2.28 -8.70 -9.57
N PHE A 104 1.52 -7.76 -9.01
CA PHE A 104 1.95 -6.38 -8.83
C PHE A 104 3.23 -6.26 -7.97
N ILE A 105 3.34 -7.08 -6.92
CA ILE A 105 4.53 -7.14 -6.06
C ILE A 105 5.71 -7.83 -6.76
N ALA A 106 5.47 -8.92 -7.49
CA ALA A 106 6.51 -9.74 -8.11
C ALA A 106 7.08 -9.15 -9.40
N HIS A 107 6.26 -8.38 -10.12
CA HIS A 107 6.63 -7.67 -11.32
C HIS A 107 6.49 -6.18 -11.06
N PRO A 108 7.32 -5.62 -10.15
CA PRO A 108 7.24 -4.22 -9.92
C PRO A 108 7.76 -3.50 -11.17
N TRP A 109 6.83 -2.95 -11.96
CA TRP A 109 7.08 -1.76 -12.75
C TRP A 109 8.24 -1.87 -13.78
N ARG A 110 8.40 -3.03 -14.44
CA ARG A 110 9.42 -3.20 -15.50
C ARG A 110 8.83 -3.85 -16.74
N ASP A 111 8.57 -3.04 -17.76
CA ASP A 111 8.59 -3.53 -19.15
C ASP A 111 10.06 -3.75 -19.52
N LYS A 112 10.42 -4.97 -19.93
CA LYS A 112 11.83 -5.34 -20.18
C LYS A 112 12.37 -4.73 -21.48
N TYR A 113 11.53 -4.09 -22.29
CA TYR A 113 11.87 -3.73 -23.67
C TYR A 113 11.36 -2.37 -24.17
N LYS A 114 10.64 -1.60 -23.36
CA LYS A 114 10.18 -0.26 -23.77
C LYS A 114 10.32 0.69 -22.60
N ASP A 115 10.51 1.95 -22.95
CA ASP A 115 10.76 3.10 -22.09
C ASP A 115 9.92 3.08 -20.80
N PHE A 116 10.33 3.88 -19.81
CA PHE A 116 9.78 4.08 -18.45
C PHE A 116 8.27 4.42 -18.36
N GLU A 117 7.43 3.81 -19.18
CA GLU A 117 5.99 3.89 -19.22
C GLU A 117 5.42 2.98 -18.13
N PHE A 118 4.63 3.61 -17.28
CA PHE A 118 3.88 2.94 -16.26
C PHE A 118 2.78 2.09 -16.90
N LYS A 119 3.06 0.79 -17.12
CA LYS A 119 2.03 -0.15 -17.57
C LYS A 119 1.46 -0.90 -16.38
N VAL A 120 0.23 -0.52 -16.05
CA VAL A 120 -0.63 -1.33 -15.20
C VAL A 120 -0.94 -2.62 -15.95
N PRO A 121 -0.75 -3.81 -15.32
CA PRO A 121 -1.00 -5.08 -16.00
C PRO A 121 -2.44 -5.14 -16.51
N ASP A 122 -2.59 -5.64 -17.75
CA ASP A 122 -3.89 -5.77 -18.39
C ASP A 122 -4.79 -6.67 -17.53
N TYR A 123 -5.90 -6.08 -17.05
CA TYR A 123 -6.81 -6.65 -16.07
C TYR A 123 -7.58 -7.87 -16.56
N LEU A 124 -7.50 -8.19 -17.86
CA LEU A 124 -8.33 -9.23 -18.47
C LEU A 124 -8.12 -10.61 -17.83
N GLU A 125 -6.89 -10.93 -17.42
CA GLU A 125 -6.55 -12.21 -16.80
C GLU A 125 -6.98 -12.30 -15.32
N TYR A 126 -7.21 -11.16 -14.67
CA TYR A 126 -7.59 -11.11 -13.27
C TYR A 126 -9.08 -10.83 -13.08
N GLN A 127 -9.75 -11.67 -12.30
CA GLN A 127 -11.11 -11.40 -11.82
C GLN A 127 -11.05 -10.40 -10.66
N VAL A 128 -10.89 -9.12 -10.99
CA VAL A 128 -10.84 -7.96 -10.05
C VAL A 128 -11.86 -6.90 -10.50
N PRO A 129 -12.21 -5.90 -9.66
CA PRO A 129 -13.10 -4.82 -10.09
C PRO A 129 -12.63 -4.14 -11.36
N ARG A 130 -13.50 -4.02 -12.36
CA ARG A 130 -13.14 -3.53 -13.71
C ARG A 130 -13.61 -2.13 -14.04
N ASN A 131 -14.56 -1.64 -13.27
CA ASN A 131 -15.17 -0.34 -13.51
C ASN A 131 -15.48 0.34 -12.17
N TYR A 132 -15.78 1.63 -12.25
CA TYR A 132 -16.07 2.47 -11.09
C TYR A 132 -17.16 1.88 -10.19
N LEU A 133 -18.25 1.33 -10.75
CA LEU A 133 -19.32 0.72 -9.98
C LEU A 133 -18.84 -0.51 -9.21
N GLU A 134 -18.05 -1.37 -9.83
CA GLU A 134 -17.47 -2.53 -9.15
C GLU A 134 -16.51 -2.15 -8.04
N VAL A 135 -15.68 -1.13 -8.26
CA VAL A 135 -14.79 -0.57 -7.23
C VAL A 135 -15.61 0.00 -6.08
N TYR A 136 -16.64 0.80 -6.38
CA TYR A 136 -17.56 1.34 -5.37
C TYR A 136 -18.19 0.24 -4.51
N LEU A 137 -18.71 -0.80 -5.15
CA LEU A 137 -19.31 -1.94 -4.44
C LEU A 137 -18.27 -2.63 -3.55
N LEU A 138 -17.03 -2.81 -4.01
CA LEU A 138 -15.97 -3.39 -3.19
C LEU A 138 -15.68 -2.53 -1.96
N VAL A 139 -15.55 -1.21 -2.13
CA VAL A 139 -15.34 -0.25 -1.02
C VAL A 139 -16.44 -0.36 0.01
N ILE A 140 -17.72 -0.30 -0.41
CA ILE A 140 -18.87 -0.38 0.47
C ILE A 140 -18.92 -1.72 1.23
N TYR A 141 -18.69 -2.84 0.54
CA TYR A 141 -18.68 -4.14 1.19
C TYR A 141 -17.56 -4.27 2.23
N MET A 142 -16.39 -3.68 1.95
CA MET A 142 -15.30 -3.64 2.92
C MET A 142 -15.60 -2.75 4.11
N GLU A 143 -16.23 -1.59 3.89
CA GLU A 143 -16.65 -0.68 4.95
C GLU A 143 -17.65 -1.36 5.90
N TYR A 144 -18.59 -2.14 5.38
CA TYR A 144 -19.52 -2.93 6.20
C TYR A 144 -18.79 -3.94 7.08
N ILE A 145 -17.84 -4.70 6.53
CA ILE A 145 -17.05 -5.67 7.30
C ILE A 145 -16.24 -4.95 8.37
N ASN A 146 -15.55 -3.87 7.98
CA ASN A 146 -14.70 -3.12 8.90
C ASN A 146 -15.48 -2.46 10.03
N SER A 147 -16.68 -1.96 9.76
CA SER A 147 -17.56 -1.37 10.78
C SER A 147 -17.95 -2.40 11.85
N LEU A 148 -18.21 -3.65 11.46
CA LEU A 148 -18.50 -4.73 12.41
C LEU A 148 -17.28 -5.12 13.23
N VAL A 149 -16.10 -5.22 12.60
CA VAL A 149 -14.82 -5.46 13.31
C VAL A 149 -14.54 -4.36 14.32
N CYS A 150 -14.70 -3.09 13.95
CA CYS A 150 -14.50 -1.95 14.85
C CYS A 150 -15.54 -1.90 15.97
N ALA A 151 -16.76 -2.37 15.74
CA ALA A 151 -17.79 -2.44 16.77
C ALA A 151 -17.46 -3.51 17.82
N GLU A 152 -17.10 -4.72 17.37
CA GLU A 152 -16.76 -5.86 18.24
C GLU A 152 -15.51 -5.58 19.08
N PHE A 153 -14.46 -5.04 18.46
CA PHE A 153 -13.17 -4.82 19.10
C PHE A 153 -12.95 -3.37 19.52
N ARG A 154 -14.02 -2.61 19.77
CA ARG A 154 -13.96 -1.18 20.12
C ARG A 154 -12.99 -0.91 21.27
N ASP A 155 -13.09 -1.70 22.34
CA ASP A 155 -12.27 -1.53 23.55
C ASP A 155 -10.80 -1.93 23.33
N CYS A 156 -10.49 -2.59 22.21
CA CYS A 156 -9.12 -2.95 21.83
C CYS A 156 -8.44 -1.86 20.99
N ILE A 157 -9.17 -0.90 20.41
CA ILE A 157 -8.62 0.07 19.45
C ILE A 157 -7.60 1.02 20.11
N GLU A 158 -7.94 1.62 21.24
CA GLU A 158 -7.02 2.53 21.93
C GLU A 158 -5.76 1.81 22.45
N PRO A 159 -5.87 0.66 23.15
CA PRO A 159 -4.71 -0.14 23.53
C PRO A 159 -3.85 -0.59 22.34
N MET A 160 -4.48 -1.01 21.24
CA MET A 160 -3.80 -1.35 20.00
C MET A 160 -2.97 -0.17 19.49
N ASN A 161 -3.54 1.03 19.41
CA ASN A 161 -2.82 2.21 18.95
C ASN A 161 -1.61 2.49 19.85
N LYS A 162 -1.77 2.46 21.18
CA LYS A 162 -0.65 2.65 22.13
C LYS A 162 0.46 1.62 21.92
N TYR A 163 0.09 0.35 21.69
CA TYR A 163 1.04 -0.70 21.39
C TYR A 163 1.79 -0.45 20.09
N MET A 164 1.08 -0.14 18.99
CA MET A 164 1.70 0.09 17.70
C MET A 164 2.67 1.26 17.76
N TRP A 165 2.30 2.37 18.40
CA TRP A 165 3.22 3.50 18.61
C TRP A 165 4.47 3.14 19.42
N SER A 166 4.38 2.17 20.33
CA SER A 166 5.54 1.74 21.14
C SER A 166 6.54 0.88 20.37
N ILE A 167 6.13 0.28 19.25
CA ILE A 167 6.99 -0.60 18.43
C ILE A 167 7.38 0.02 17.08
N VAL A 168 6.79 1.16 16.71
CA VAL A 168 7.21 1.90 15.52
C VAL A 168 8.65 2.36 15.73
N PRO A 169 9.60 1.94 14.87
CA PRO A 169 10.97 2.39 14.98
C PRO A 169 11.00 3.91 14.80
N ALA A 170 11.85 4.58 15.58
CA ALA A 170 12.10 6.01 15.39
C ALA A 170 12.51 6.24 13.93
N SER A 171 11.91 7.25 13.28
CA SER A 171 12.39 7.67 11.97
C SER A 171 13.87 7.98 12.09
N PRO A 172 14.71 7.46 11.19
CA PRO A 172 16.09 7.92 11.14
C PRO A 172 16.08 9.45 10.96
N PRO A 173 17.07 10.18 11.50
CA PRO A 173 17.19 11.59 11.22
C PRO A 173 17.20 11.80 9.70
N ALA A 174 16.62 12.91 9.25
CA ALA A 174 16.70 13.27 7.84
C ALA A 174 18.19 13.29 7.45
N ASN A 175 18.52 12.69 6.31
CA ASN A 175 19.87 12.75 5.79
C ASN A 175 20.23 14.22 5.56
N GLU A 176 21.40 14.63 6.03
CA GLU A 176 21.91 15.97 5.78
C GLU A 176 22.49 15.98 4.35
N TYR A 177 21.86 16.73 3.46
CA TYR A 177 22.28 16.84 2.05
C TYR A 177 22.98 18.18 1.75
N SER A 178 23.41 18.92 2.78
CA SER A 178 24.09 20.21 2.65
C SER A 178 25.39 20.13 1.83
N THR A 179 26.02 18.96 1.78
CA THR A 179 27.25 18.68 1.01
C THR A 179 27.00 17.99 -0.33
N LEU A 180 25.75 17.65 -0.68
CA LEU A 180 25.43 16.79 -1.82
C LEU A 180 26.02 17.29 -3.15
N ASN A 181 25.94 18.60 -3.39
CA ASN A 181 26.49 19.21 -4.61
C ASN A 181 28.03 19.13 -4.67
N ALA A 182 28.70 19.32 -3.53
CA ALA A 182 30.16 19.22 -3.43
C ALA A 182 30.64 17.77 -3.63
N GLU A 183 29.90 16.81 -3.07
CA GLU A 183 30.16 15.38 -3.24
C GLU A 183 29.94 14.94 -4.70
N GLN A 184 28.85 15.38 -5.34
CA GLN A 184 28.57 15.09 -6.75
C GLN A 184 29.66 15.65 -7.67
N LEU A 185 30.10 16.88 -7.43
CA LEU A 185 31.16 17.50 -8.20
C LEU A 185 32.49 16.75 -8.06
N THR A 186 32.83 16.35 -6.83
CA THR A 186 34.05 15.58 -6.54
C THR A 186 34.02 14.24 -7.25
N MET A 187 32.93 13.48 -7.10
CA MET A 187 32.76 12.18 -7.72
C MET A 187 32.82 12.25 -9.26
N VAL A 188 32.12 13.21 -9.89
CA VAL A 188 32.13 13.35 -11.35
C VAL A 188 33.53 13.74 -11.86
N THR A 189 34.25 14.58 -11.12
CA THR A 189 35.63 14.96 -11.45
C THR A 189 36.55 13.74 -11.41
N GLU A 190 36.52 12.96 -10.33
CA GLU A 190 37.33 11.75 -10.19
C GLU A 190 37.05 10.71 -11.30
N VAL A 191 35.77 10.52 -11.64
CA VAL A 191 35.39 9.59 -12.73
C VAL A 191 35.90 10.09 -14.08
N ASN A 192 35.78 11.39 -14.36
CA ASN A 192 36.23 11.99 -15.61
C ASN A 192 37.77 11.94 -15.75
N GLU A 193 38.50 12.17 -14.66
CA GLU A 193 39.96 12.01 -14.64
C GLU A 193 40.38 10.57 -14.92
N LYS A 194 39.71 9.58 -14.33
CA LYS A 194 39.94 8.16 -14.64
C LYS A 194 39.64 7.84 -16.10
N CYS A 195 38.54 8.36 -16.66
CA CYS A 195 38.20 8.15 -18.07
C CYS A 195 39.29 8.73 -18.99
N LYS A 196 39.79 9.93 -18.68
CA LYS A 196 40.89 10.57 -19.42
C LYS A 196 42.19 9.77 -19.33
N ALA A 197 42.56 9.30 -18.15
CA ALA A 197 43.76 8.48 -17.95
C ALA A 197 43.72 7.15 -18.75
N LEU A 198 42.53 6.61 -18.98
CA LEU A 198 42.30 5.39 -19.76
C LEU A 198 42.03 5.65 -21.26
N GLY A 199 42.18 6.88 -21.74
CA GLY A 199 41.96 7.24 -23.14
C GLY A 199 40.51 7.10 -23.60
N LYS A 200 39.53 7.17 -22.68
CA LYS A 200 38.11 7.09 -23.02
C LYS A 200 37.59 8.47 -23.42
N MET A 201 36.76 8.52 -24.47
CA MET A 201 36.23 9.78 -25.02
C MET A 201 34.92 10.24 -24.36
N TYR A 202 34.32 9.43 -23.49
CA TYR A 202 33.11 9.81 -22.76
C TYR A 202 33.45 10.46 -21.41
N ARG A 203 32.55 11.32 -20.94
CA ARG A 203 32.61 11.99 -19.65
C ARG A 203 31.21 12.10 -19.04
N LEU A 204 31.14 12.13 -17.72
CA LEU A 204 29.94 12.45 -16.99
C LEU A 204 29.75 13.96 -16.91
N ASN A 205 28.50 14.39 -16.99
CA ASN A 205 28.08 15.75 -16.67
C ASN A 205 27.71 15.82 -15.18
N VAL A 206 28.01 16.93 -14.52
CA VAL A 206 27.58 17.18 -13.15
C VAL A 206 26.13 17.63 -13.16
N TYR A 207 25.31 17.03 -12.31
CA TYR A 207 23.97 17.52 -12.00
C TYR A 207 24.00 18.09 -10.59
N LEU A 208 23.73 19.39 -10.48
CA LEU A 208 23.63 20.09 -9.21
C LEU A 208 22.15 20.22 -8.84
N PHE A 209 21.84 19.99 -7.57
CA PHE A 209 20.52 20.13 -7.02
C PHE A 209 20.43 21.47 -6.32
N ASP A 210 19.51 22.33 -6.74
CA ASP A 210 19.13 23.48 -5.92
C ASP A 210 18.42 22.92 -4.68
N GLU A 211 18.88 23.29 -3.47
CA GLU A 211 18.12 22.99 -2.26
C GLU A 211 16.69 23.51 -2.46
N PRO A 212 15.64 22.68 -2.24
CA PRO A 212 14.32 23.26 -2.11
C PRO A 212 14.38 24.16 -0.88
N LEU A 213 14.25 25.48 -1.10
CA LEU A 213 14.01 26.46 -0.06
C LEU A 213 12.96 25.86 0.89
N GLY A 214 13.36 25.70 2.14
CA GLY A 214 12.56 25.03 3.15
C GLY A 214 11.12 25.54 3.24
N GLY A 215 10.22 24.60 3.47
CA GLY A 215 8.87 24.78 3.96
C GLY A 215 8.53 23.62 4.87
#